data_AF-A0A6J8EJ45-F1
#
_entry.id   AF-A0A6J8EJ45-F1
#
_cell.length_a   1.000
_cell.length_b   1.000
_cell.length_c   1.000
_cell.angle_alpha   90.00
_cell.angle_beta   90.00
_cell.angle_gamma   90.00
#
_symmetry.space_group_name_H-M   'P 1'
#
loop_
_entity.id
_entity.type
_entity.pdbx_description
1 polymer ?
#
loop_
_entity_poly.entity_id
_entity_poly.type
_entity_poly.pdbx_seq_one_letter_code
_entity_poly.pdbx_strand_id
1 'polypeptide(L)'
;MGVHGIINLAKKNPSFWIISRLQDTALVIDGHCLVQFLYRYPDIDTIGNFNEYAEKVGLPLFVVFGGAYDIDDKNIEIVFGKTWERIDNPEEGMQILARITFINILDKLGIKYLKSDFEADRDIRKLDVFEIPCEPNKPFFIRTRQVIYWISHFEDVVKGKRQLENFCKGDKKEEERLFRSLEVYTETGKYTSYNLHDLIHRSNGRRFCRSPFPFGIRKWIIEHHRKGRFPNFIMNTLIHKRNILMCQLEGTYETSSHDCSLSIREVIYALLVGTETSITEYDRQKGSLSMFFRKGVISTTGVLKDLFIPDMSPAVKIKIMSTALCCPVPSRKTFRSLGGQTQLYLMITTYWTRVAEPSININFVKSVLIGYILFSVLRRELQPGAKTVRMLKKLYSEAATFAGRNNKTYKEHIPYIIYAFAQFQSCLLYASYLNSLLQCPLEHVSPALVFNGSFLHKMFYILNEMNEDIIAKHLYGSRCNVFVWFNKMLQFLQDNGYIINGE
;
A
#
# COMPACT_ATOMS: atom_id res chain seq x y z
N MET A 1 12.53 1.25 -11.01
CA MET A 1 13.41 0.13 -10.64
C MET A 1 14.03 -0.41 -11.91
N GLY A 2 15.34 -0.60 -11.94
CA GLY A 2 16.04 -1.08 -13.13
C GLY A 2 17.51 -0.75 -13.08
N VAL A 3 18.28 -1.38 -13.97
CA VAL A 3 19.72 -1.12 -14.12
C VAL A 3 19.91 0.33 -14.60
N HIS A 4 20.59 1.15 -13.79
CA HIS A 4 20.84 2.55 -14.11
C HIS A 4 21.72 2.65 -15.38
N GLY A 5 21.39 3.56 -16.30
CA GLY A 5 22.09 3.71 -17.59
C GLY A 5 21.63 2.76 -18.71
N ILE A 6 21.02 1.61 -18.39
CA ILE A 6 20.64 0.60 -19.40
C ILE A 6 19.61 1.11 -20.41
N ILE A 7 18.67 1.95 -19.96
CA ILE A 7 17.64 2.55 -20.82
C ILE A 7 18.29 3.57 -21.75
N ASN A 8 19.25 4.36 -21.26
CA ASN A 8 19.97 5.31 -22.09
C ASN A 8 20.83 4.58 -23.12
N LEU A 9 21.47 3.48 -22.73
CA LEU A 9 22.22 2.60 -23.62
C LEU A 9 21.32 2.01 -24.71
N ALA A 10 20.17 1.44 -24.35
CA ALA A 10 19.23 0.88 -25.30
C ALA A 10 18.57 1.97 -26.18
N LYS A 11 18.27 3.17 -25.64
CA LYS A 11 17.80 4.32 -26.45
C LYS A 11 18.84 4.77 -27.48
N LYS A 12 20.13 4.69 -27.15
CA LYS A 12 21.25 4.98 -28.06
C LYS A 12 21.50 3.87 -29.10
N ASN A 13 20.96 2.67 -28.90
CA ASN A 13 21.22 1.50 -29.73
C ASN A 13 19.91 0.80 -30.13
N PRO A 14 19.27 1.22 -31.25
CA PRO A 14 17.95 0.73 -31.65
C PRO A 14 17.84 -0.78 -31.85
N SER A 15 18.96 -1.47 -32.12
CA SER A 15 19.05 -2.92 -32.27
C SER A 15 18.70 -3.72 -31.01
N PHE A 16 18.71 -3.09 -29.83
CA PHE A 16 18.24 -3.73 -28.60
C PHE A 16 16.72 -3.95 -28.57
N TRP A 17 15.96 -3.23 -29.41
CA TRP A 17 14.50 -3.25 -29.37
C TRP A 17 13.93 -4.12 -30.48
N ILE A 18 13.15 -5.12 -30.10
CA ILE A 18 12.28 -5.86 -31.03
C ILE A 18 10.85 -5.41 -30.78
N ILE A 19 10.26 -4.74 -31.77
CA ILE A 19 8.83 -4.39 -31.75
C ILE A 19 8.06 -5.64 -32.16
N SER A 20 7.31 -6.21 -31.22
CA SER A 20 6.45 -7.36 -31.47
C SER A 20 4.99 -6.97 -31.25
N ARG A 21 4.10 -7.37 -32.17
CA ARG A 21 2.66 -7.31 -31.92
C ARG A 21 2.28 -8.49 -31.04
N LEU A 22 1.81 -8.21 -29.83
CA LEU A 22 1.33 -9.24 -28.92
C LEU A 22 -0.16 -9.49 -29.21
N GLN A 23 -0.48 -10.70 -29.68
CA GLN A 23 -1.84 -11.23 -29.77
C GLN A 23 -1.90 -12.52 -28.97
N ASP A 24 -2.99 -12.73 -28.23
CA ASP A 24 -3.27 -13.95 -27.47
C ASP A 24 -2.13 -14.41 -26.52
N THR A 25 -1.32 -13.45 -26.05
CA THR A 25 -0.15 -13.72 -25.21
C THR A 25 -0.43 -13.29 -23.77
N ALA A 26 -0.23 -14.21 -22.82
CA ALA A 26 -0.28 -13.87 -21.40
C ALA A 26 0.90 -12.96 -21.03
N LEU A 27 0.60 -11.82 -20.42
CA LEU A 27 1.59 -10.85 -19.99
C LEU A 27 1.86 -10.97 -18.51
N VAL A 28 3.14 -11.04 -18.15
CA VAL A 28 3.56 -10.95 -16.75
C VAL A 28 4.09 -9.56 -16.48
N ILE A 29 3.56 -8.88 -15.46
CA ILE A 29 3.98 -7.53 -15.08
C ILE A 29 4.44 -7.51 -13.61
N ASP A 30 5.57 -6.84 -13.36
CA ASP A 30 5.99 -6.48 -12.01
C ASP A 30 4.96 -5.52 -11.37
N GLY A 31 4.28 -6.00 -10.34
CA GLY A 31 3.27 -5.27 -9.61
C GLY A 31 3.82 -4.03 -8.90
N HIS A 32 5.08 -4.00 -8.46
CA HIS A 32 5.63 -2.79 -7.84
C HIS A 32 5.80 -1.67 -8.86
N CYS A 33 6.40 -1.98 -10.00
CA CYS A 33 6.54 -1.02 -11.10
C CYS A 33 5.16 -0.56 -11.62
N LEU A 34 4.20 -1.47 -11.74
CA LEU A 34 2.85 -1.16 -12.18
C LEU A 34 2.15 -0.19 -11.24
N VAL A 35 2.16 -0.44 -9.92
CA VAL A 35 1.54 0.48 -8.95
C VAL A 35 2.21 1.86 -9.00
N GLN A 36 3.54 1.93 -9.10
CA GLN A 36 4.26 3.20 -9.19
C GLN A 36 3.90 4.00 -10.45
N PHE A 37 3.71 3.32 -11.58
CA PHE A 37 3.30 3.96 -12.82
C PHE A 37 1.88 4.51 -12.71
N LEU A 38 0.97 3.66 -12.25
CA LEU A 38 -0.44 3.99 -12.09
C LEU A 38 -0.67 5.15 -11.12
N TYR A 39 0.12 5.21 -10.04
CA TYR A 39 0.09 6.33 -9.09
C TYR A 39 0.47 7.67 -9.74
N ARG A 40 1.31 7.66 -10.77
CA ARG A 40 1.80 8.85 -11.48
C ARG A 40 1.07 9.12 -12.80
N TYR A 41 0.06 8.33 -13.14
CA TYR A 41 -0.63 8.46 -14.41
C TYR A 41 -1.58 9.66 -14.37
N PRO A 42 -1.38 10.70 -15.19
CA PRO A 42 -2.32 11.81 -15.31
C PRO A 42 -3.64 11.25 -15.83
N ASP A 43 -4.78 11.63 -15.24
CA ASP A 43 -6.16 11.23 -15.62
C ASP A 43 -6.75 10.00 -14.93
N ILE A 44 -5.98 9.19 -14.21
CA ILE A 44 -6.57 8.21 -13.28
C ILE A 44 -6.79 8.96 -11.95
N ASP A 45 -8.05 9.18 -11.56
CA ASP A 45 -8.36 9.58 -10.18
C ASP A 45 -7.73 8.51 -9.27
N THR A 46 -6.67 8.90 -8.55
CA THR A 46 -5.39 8.16 -8.40
C THR A 46 -5.44 6.83 -7.64
N ILE A 47 -6.63 6.32 -7.34
CA ILE A 47 -6.84 5.11 -6.55
C ILE A 47 -8.15 4.37 -6.95
N GLY A 48 -8.48 4.20 -8.24
CA GLY A 48 -9.74 3.50 -8.54
C GLY A 48 -10.11 3.04 -9.94
N ASN A 49 -9.36 3.38 -10.99
CA ASN A 49 -9.82 3.12 -12.37
C ASN A 49 -8.91 2.19 -13.18
N PHE A 50 -8.40 1.11 -12.55
CA PHE A 50 -7.61 0.10 -13.27
C PHE A 50 -8.44 -0.80 -14.18
N ASN A 51 -9.76 -0.80 -14.03
CA ASN A 51 -10.69 -1.47 -14.92
C ASN A 51 -10.60 -0.88 -16.34
N GLU A 52 -10.61 0.45 -16.46
CA GLU A 52 -10.49 1.15 -17.75
C GLU A 52 -9.15 0.89 -18.45
N TYR A 53 -8.10 0.53 -17.70
CA TYR A 53 -6.82 0.13 -18.28
C TYR A 53 -6.80 -1.36 -18.66
N ALA A 54 -7.30 -2.25 -17.81
CA ALA A 54 -7.40 -3.68 -18.11
C ALA A 54 -8.28 -3.95 -19.35
N GLU A 55 -9.39 -3.21 -19.47
CA GLU A 55 -10.27 -3.25 -20.65
C GLU A 55 -9.58 -2.71 -21.91
N LYS A 56 -8.72 -1.68 -21.79
CA LYS A 56 -7.93 -1.14 -22.91
C LYS A 56 -6.75 -2.02 -23.33
N VAL A 57 -6.23 -2.87 -22.45
CA VAL A 57 -5.08 -3.73 -22.74
C VAL A 57 -5.49 -5.06 -23.38
N GLY A 58 -6.73 -5.53 -23.20
CA GLY A 58 -7.32 -6.66 -23.92
C GLY A 58 -6.61 -8.03 -23.78
N LEU A 59 -5.46 -8.07 -23.12
CA LEU A 59 -4.60 -9.25 -22.97
C LEU A 59 -4.77 -9.86 -21.57
N PRO A 60 -4.65 -11.19 -21.45
CA PRO A 60 -4.64 -11.86 -20.14
C PRO A 60 -3.42 -11.39 -19.34
N LEU A 61 -3.68 -10.58 -18.31
CA LEU A 61 -2.67 -10.02 -17.42
C LEU A 61 -2.44 -10.93 -16.21
N PHE A 62 -1.16 -11.19 -15.89
CA PHE A 62 -0.71 -11.82 -14.66
C PHE A 62 0.25 -10.89 -13.92
N VAL A 63 -0.06 -10.51 -12.69
CA VAL A 63 0.78 -9.58 -11.91
C VAL A 63 1.66 -10.36 -10.93
N VAL A 64 2.94 -10.00 -10.81
CA VAL A 64 3.86 -10.58 -9.81
C VAL A 64 4.30 -9.50 -8.84
N PHE A 65 4.04 -9.69 -7.55
CA PHE A 65 4.46 -8.76 -6.51
C PHE A 65 5.65 -9.28 -5.71
N GLY A 66 6.59 -8.38 -5.38
CA GLY A 66 7.72 -8.69 -4.51
C GLY A 66 7.30 -8.99 -3.07
N GLY A 67 7.92 -10.00 -2.48
CA GLY A 67 7.78 -10.48 -1.11
C GLY A 67 8.72 -9.81 -0.12
N ALA A 68 9.20 -10.59 0.86
CA ALA A 68 10.13 -10.13 1.89
C ALA A 68 11.47 -9.66 1.29
N TYR A 69 12.28 -8.98 2.10
CA TYR A 69 13.68 -8.72 1.73
C TYR A 69 14.43 -10.05 1.57
N ASP A 70 15.40 -10.10 0.67
CA ASP A 70 16.23 -11.29 0.49
C ASP A 70 16.97 -11.66 1.78
N ILE A 71 17.15 -12.96 2.03
CA ILE A 71 17.77 -13.48 3.25
C ILE A 71 19.23 -13.02 3.40
N ASP A 72 19.92 -12.82 2.27
CA ASP A 72 21.32 -12.40 2.21
C ASP A 72 21.50 -10.88 2.25
N ASP A 73 20.42 -10.11 2.41
CA ASP A 73 20.42 -8.64 2.49
C ASP A 73 21.11 -7.93 1.31
N LYS A 74 21.34 -8.62 0.18
CA LYS A 74 22.09 -8.06 -0.98
C LYS A 74 21.52 -6.74 -1.50
N ASN A 75 20.21 -6.53 -1.39
CA ASN A 75 19.53 -5.33 -1.86
C ASN A 75 19.13 -4.36 -0.74
N ILE A 76 19.56 -4.59 0.50
CA ILE A 76 19.14 -3.77 1.65
C ILE A 76 19.61 -2.32 1.52
N GLU A 77 20.83 -2.10 1.02
CA GLU A 77 21.38 -0.76 0.77
C GLU A 77 20.56 -0.01 -0.29
N ILE A 78 20.07 -0.70 -1.32
CA ILE A 78 19.19 -0.13 -2.34
C ILE A 78 17.84 0.28 -1.73
N VAL A 79 17.29 -0.54 -0.81
CA VAL A 79 16.06 -0.22 -0.10
C VAL A 79 16.27 1.00 0.80
N PHE A 80 17.40 1.09 1.51
CA PHE A 80 17.75 2.26 2.32
C PHE A 80 17.93 3.51 1.46
N GLY A 81 18.66 3.44 0.35
CA GLY A 81 18.83 4.56 -0.57
C GLY A 81 17.51 5.12 -1.09
N LYS A 82 16.58 4.25 -1.50
CA LYS A 82 15.22 4.67 -1.92
C LYS A 82 14.40 5.27 -0.78
N THR A 83 14.61 4.81 0.44
CA THR A 83 13.94 5.35 1.62
C THR A 83 14.46 6.76 1.92
N TRP A 84 15.77 6.98 1.79
CA TRP A 84 16.41 8.29 1.87
C TRP A 84 15.90 9.25 0.80
N GLU A 85 15.92 8.85 -0.47
CA GLU A 85 15.39 9.67 -1.58
C GLU A 85 13.95 10.14 -1.33
N ARG A 86 13.15 9.30 -0.67
CA ARG A 86 11.75 9.57 -0.34
C ARG A 86 11.59 10.43 0.91
N ILE A 87 12.55 10.42 1.83
CA ILE A 87 12.60 11.39 2.94
C ILE A 87 12.96 12.77 2.39
N ASP A 88 13.87 12.84 1.43
CA ASP A 88 14.27 14.10 0.77
C ASP A 88 13.19 14.65 -0.15
N ASN A 89 12.46 13.77 -0.86
CA ASN A 89 11.43 14.14 -1.83
C ASN A 89 10.10 13.41 -1.55
N PRO A 90 9.39 13.75 -0.46
CA PRO A 90 8.15 13.07 -0.06
C PRO A 90 7.03 13.19 -1.11
N GLU A 91 7.03 14.26 -1.90
CA GLU A 91 6.08 14.50 -3.02
C GLU A 91 6.18 13.46 -4.13
N GLU A 92 7.36 12.89 -4.35
CA GLU A 92 7.58 11.83 -5.34
C GLU A 92 7.22 10.45 -4.80
N GLY A 93 6.92 10.34 -3.50
CA GLY A 93 6.60 9.12 -2.79
C GLY A 93 5.20 8.58 -3.10
N MET A 94 5.11 7.27 -3.34
CA MET A 94 3.83 6.56 -3.48
C MET A 94 3.16 6.36 -2.12
N GLN A 95 1.89 6.75 -1.97
CA GLN A 95 1.14 6.56 -0.72
C GLN A 95 1.18 5.11 -0.20
N ILE A 96 1.26 4.95 1.13
CA ILE A 96 1.47 3.64 1.78
C ILE A 96 0.30 2.67 1.59
N LEU A 97 -0.90 3.19 1.29
CA LEU A 97 -2.11 2.41 1.01
C LEU A 97 -2.19 1.94 -0.45
N ALA A 98 -1.33 2.40 -1.36
CA ALA A 98 -1.44 2.14 -2.79
C ALA A 98 -1.40 0.64 -3.11
N ARG A 99 -0.48 -0.10 -2.48
CA ARG A 99 -0.29 -1.54 -2.73
C ARG A 99 -1.49 -2.38 -2.29
N ILE A 100 -1.97 -2.18 -1.07
CA ILE A 100 -3.15 -2.92 -0.56
C ILE A 100 -4.39 -2.56 -1.37
N THR A 101 -4.52 -1.30 -1.79
CA THR A 101 -5.61 -0.89 -2.68
C THR A 101 -5.54 -1.60 -4.02
N PHE A 102 -4.36 -1.67 -4.61
CA PHE A 102 -4.17 -2.30 -5.90
C PHE A 102 -4.50 -3.80 -5.86
N ILE A 103 -4.03 -4.53 -4.84
CA ILE A 103 -4.40 -5.94 -4.63
C ILE A 103 -5.92 -6.11 -4.50
N ASN A 104 -6.60 -5.28 -3.70
CA ASN A 104 -8.05 -5.32 -3.55
C ASN A 104 -8.80 -5.09 -4.88
N ILE A 105 -8.23 -4.29 -5.79
CA ILE A 105 -8.81 -4.05 -7.11
C ILE A 105 -8.58 -5.26 -8.03
N LEU A 106 -7.38 -5.85 -8.04
CA LEU A 106 -7.10 -7.08 -8.79
C LEU A 106 -8.06 -8.20 -8.37
N ASP A 107 -8.28 -8.39 -7.06
CA ASP A 107 -9.25 -9.36 -6.52
C ASP A 107 -10.67 -9.10 -7.02
N LYS A 108 -11.13 -7.84 -7.01
CA LYS A 108 -12.47 -7.47 -7.51
C LYS A 108 -12.63 -7.72 -9.00
N LEU A 109 -11.56 -7.56 -9.77
CA LEU A 109 -11.53 -7.81 -11.22
C LEU A 109 -11.32 -9.29 -11.57
N GLY A 110 -11.02 -10.14 -10.60
CA GLY A 110 -10.62 -11.52 -10.86
C GLY A 110 -9.28 -11.65 -11.60
N ILE A 111 -8.44 -10.60 -11.59
CA ILE A 111 -7.11 -10.63 -12.21
C ILE A 111 -6.20 -11.47 -11.33
N LYS A 112 -5.59 -12.50 -11.92
CA LYS A 112 -4.67 -13.39 -11.22
C LYS A 112 -3.35 -12.67 -10.92
N TYR A 113 -2.83 -12.89 -9.73
CA TYR A 113 -1.51 -12.42 -9.35
C TYR A 113 -0.78 -13.44 -8.49
N LEU A 114 0.54 -13.33 -8.44
CA LEU A 114 1.43 -14.06 -7.56
C LEU A 114 2.09 -13.08 -6.61
N LYS A 115 2.31 -13.50 -5.36
CA LYS A 115 3.24 -12.83 -4.46
C LYS A 115 4.46 -13.71 -4.25
N SER A 116 5.61 -13.21 -4.64
CA SER A 116 6.91 -13.84 -4.43
C SER A 116 7.21 -14.00 -2.95
N ASP A 117 8.00 -15.00 -2.61
CA ASP A 117 8.47 -15.18 -1.22
C ASP A 117 9.41 -14.04 -0.82
N PHE A 118 10.32 -13.71 -1.74
CA PHE A 118 11.28 -12.62 -1.66
C PHE A 118 11.13 -11.72 -2.90
N GLU A 119 12.22 -11.24 -3.50
CA GLU A 119 12.10 -10.32 -4.65
C GLU A 119 11.38 -10.91 -5.87
N ALA A 120 10.53 -10.09 -6.49
CA ALA A 120 9.74 -10.48 -7.66
C ALA A 120 10.61 -10.81 -8.87
N ASP A 121 11.72 -10.09 -9.05
CA ASP A 121 12.62 -10.25 -10.19
C ASP A 121 13.12 -11.70 -10.31
N ARG A 122 13.31 -12.39 -9.18
CA ARG A 122 13.72 -13.80 -9.13
C ARG A 122 12.66 -14.75 -9.69
N ASP A 123 11.38 -14.51 -9.36
CA ASP A 123 10.26 -15.32 -9.86
C ASP A 123 9.87 -14.95 -11.28
N ILE A 124 9.89 -13.66 -11.59
CA ILE A 124 9.65 -13.17 -12.96
C ILE A 124 10.70 -13.75 -13.88
N ARG A 125 11.99 -13.83 -13.50
CA ARG A 125 13.07 -14.49 -14.27
C ARG A 125 12.79 -15.92 -14.73
N LYS A 126 11.99 -16.68 -13.98
CA LYS A 126 11.62 -18.06 -14.34
C LYS A 126 10.51 -18.13 -15.39
N LEU A 127 9.97 -16.99 -15.81
CA LEU A 127 8.93 -16.89 -16.84
C LEU A 127 9.58 -16.62 -18.19
N ASP A 128 9.32 -17.41 -19.21
CA ASP A 128 9.63 -17.07 -20.60
C ASP A 128 8.60 -16.03 -21.12
N VAL A 129 8.48 -14.89 -20.45
CA VAL A 129 7.43 -13.89 -20.72
C VAL A 129 7.98 -12.46 -20.80
N PHE A 130 7.44 -11.70 -21.74
CA PHE A 130 7.78 -10.30 -22.00
C PHE A 130 7.22 -9.37 -20.90
N GLU A 131 8.08 -8.51 -20.33
CA GLU A 131 7.64 -7.39 -19.49
C GLU A 131 7.24 -6.19 -20.37
N ILE A 132 6.28 -5.36 -19.98
CA ILE A 132 6.02 -4.06 -20.63
C ILE A 132 6.46 -2.94 -19.69
N PRO A 133 7.14 -1.88 -20.16
CA PRO A 133 7.45 -0.74 -19.35
C PRO A 133 6.51 0.40 -19.54
N CYS A 134 6.56 1.16 -18.47
CA CYS A 134 5.90 2.40 -18.22
C CYS A 134 6.82 3.56 -18.64
N GLU A 135 6.67 4.10 -19.86
CA GLU A 135 7.07 5.47 -20.21
C GLU A 135 5.95 6.20 -20.95
N PRO A 136 5.80 7.53 -20.78
CA PRO A 136 4.52 8.22 -20.98
C PRO A 136 4.17 8.55 -22.43
N ASN A 137 5.09 8.47 -23.39
CA ASN A 137 4.89 9.02 -24.74
C ASN A 137 5.58 8.22 -25.85
N LYS A 138 5.74 6.91 -25.66
CA LYS A 138 6.60 6.09 -26.52
C LYS A 138 6.05 4.63 -26.58
N PRO A 139 5.93 4.00 -27.77
CA PRO A 139 5.25 2.71 -27.96
C PRO A 139 5.81 1.59 -27.06
N PHE A 140 4.94 1.00 -26.22
CA PHE A 140 5.13 -0.20 -25.37
C PHE A 140 6.53 -0.86 -25.41
N PHE A 141 7.39 -0.57 -24.44
CA PHE A 141 8.86 -0.63 -24.61
C PHE A 141 9.69 -1.70 -23.83
N ILE A 142 9.27 -2.95 -23.64
CA ILE A 142 9.94 -4.02 -22.81
C ILE A 142 11.19 -3.60 -21.96
N ARG A 143 11.01 -3.15 -20.69
CA ARG A 143 12.14 -2.75 -19.83
C ARG A 143 12.94 -3.99 -19.42
N THR A 144 14.26 -3.85 -19.42
CA THR A 144 15.23 -4.68 -18.70
C THR A 144 15.44 -6.13 -19.17
N ARG A 145 14.40 -6.89 -19.52
CA ARG A 145 14.56 -8.30 -19.92
C ARG A 145 15.15 -8.50 -21.30
N GLN A 146 15.03 -7.59 -22.27
CA GLN A 146 15.72 -7.77 -23.56
C GLN A 146 17.25 -7.71 -23.39
N VAL A 147 17.77 -6.90 -22.46
CA VAL A 147 19.21 -6.89 -22.17
C VAL A 147 19.63 -8.08 -21.31
N ILE A 148 18.83 -8.51 -20.33
CA ILE A 148 19.12 -9.71 -19.53
C ILE A 148 18.99 -11.00 -20.38
N TYR A 149 18.00 -11.07 -21.26
CA TYR A 149 17.81 -12.13 -22.25
C TYR A 149 18.96 -12.12 -23.25
N TRP A 150 19.33 -10.96 -23.78
CA TRP A 150 20.53 -10.82 -24.61
C TRP A 150 21.79 -11.26 -23.85
N ILE A 151 21.93 -10.91 -22.56
CA ILE A 151 23.02 -11.37 -21.70
C ILE A 151 22.97 -12.90 -21.49
N SER A 152 21.78 -13.48 -21.35
CA SER A 152 21.60 -14.92 -21.13
C SER A 152 21.89 -15.77 -22.38
N HIS A 153 22.07 -15.16 -23.56
CA HIS A 153 22.59 -15.83 -24.76
C HIS A 153 24.11 -16.00 -24.73
N PHE A 154 24.81 -15.35 -23.79
CA PHE A 154 26.23 -15.58 -23.59
C PHE A 154 26.41 -16.74 -22.60
N GLU A 155 27.12 -17.76 -23.05
CA GLU A 155 27.51 -18.94 -22.24
C GLU A 155 28.34 -18.57 -20.99
N ASP A 156 28.94 -17.37 -20.98
CA ASP A 156 29.82 -16.88 -19.94
C ASP A 156 29.56 -15.39 -19.69
N VAL A 157 29.38 -15.04 -18.41
CA VAL A 157 29.22 -13.67 -17.90
C VAL A 157 30.35 -12.77 -18.41
N VAL A 158 31.57 -13.29 -18.54
CA VAL A 158 32.74 -12.55 -19.03
C VAL A 158 32.60 -12.19 -20.52
N LYS A 159 31.93 -13.02 -21.34
CA LYS A 159 31.65 -12.71 -22.75
C LYS A 159 30.57 -11.63 -22.89
N GLY A 160 29.49 -11.72 -22.11
CA GLY A 160 28.46 -10.68 -22.04
C GLY A 160 29.03 -9.35 -21.54
N LYS A 161 29.95 -9.41 -20.58
CA LYS A 161 30.71 -8.27 -20.05
C LYS A 161 31.48 -7.54 -21.16
N ARG A 162 32.30 -8.25 -21.95
CA ARG A 162 33.08 -7.66 -23.07
C ARG A 162 32.20 -7.02 -24.14
N GLN A 163 31.01 -7.57 -24.40
CA GLN A 163 30.10 -6.94 -25.36
C GLN A 163 29.50 -5.64 -24.83
N LEU A 164 29.18 -5.55 -23.53
CA LEU A 164 28.75 -4.30 -22.88
C LEU A 164 29.84 -3.23 -22.90
N GLU A 165 31.10 -3.60 -22.69
CA GLU A 165 32.27 -2.70 -22.79
C GLU A 165 32.32 -1.98 -24.15
N ASN A 166 31.97 -2.69 -25.23
CA ASN A 166 31.93 -2.12 -26.59
C ASN A 166 30.83 -1.06 -26.76
N PHE A 167 29.74 -1.11 -25.98
CA PHE A 167 28.64 -0.15 -26.06
C PHE A 167 28.80 1.07 -25.14
N CYS A 168 29.57 0.95 -24.04
CA CYS A 168 29.77 2.01 -23.05
C CYS A 168 30.78 3.10 -23.46
N LYS A 169 31.41 2.99 -24.64
CA LYS A 169 32.35 3.97 -25.23
C LYS A 169 33.39 4.55 -24.25
N GLY A 170 33.83 3.77 -23.26
CA GLY A 170 34.88 4.16 -22.31
C GLY A 170 34.47 5.01 -21.10
N ASP A 171 33.16 5.19 -20.83
CA ASP A 171 32.73 5.74 -19.54
C ASP A 171 32.83 4.67 -18.43
N LYS A 172 34.01 4.60 -17.80
CA LYS A 172 34.30 3.64 -16.72
C LYS A 172 33.30 3.69 -15.56
N LYS A 173 32.68 4.84 -15.30
CA LYS A 173 31.76 5.02 -14.18
C LYS A 173 30.35 4.52 -14.52
N GLU A 174 29.90 4.73 -15.75
CA GLU A 174 28.65 4.14 -16.28
C GLU A 174 28.80 2.61 -16.42
N GLU A 175 29.98 2.17 -16.85
CA GLU A 175 30.37 0.76 -16.99
C GLU A 175 30.40 0.02 -15.65
N GLU A 176 31.10 0.53 -14.62
CA GLU A 176 31.10 -0.06 -13.26
C GLU A 176 29.68 -0.14 -12.66
N ARG A 177 28.83 0.87 -12.91
CA ARG A 177 27.45 0.90 -12.44
C ARG A 177 26.58 -0.15 -13.14
N LEU A 178 26.70 -0.29 -14.46
CA LEU A 178 26.06 -1.35 -15.23
C LEU A 178 26.51 -2.73 -14.74
N PHE A 179 27.80 -2.92 -14.46
CA PHE A 179 28.34 -4.20 -13.99
C PHE A 179 27.85 -4.60 -12.61
N ARG A 180 27.93 -3.71 -11.59
CA ARG A 180 27.35 -4.01 -10.26
C ARG A 180 25.87 -4.36 -10.37
N SER A 181 25.16 -3.64 -11.24
CA SER A 181 23.73 -3.88 -11.46
C SER A 181 23.46 -5.20 -12.19
N LEU A 182 24.42 -5.79 -12.90
CA LEU A 182 24.30 -7.06 -13.63
C LEU A 182 24.79 -8.27 -12.84
N GLU A 183 25.73 -8.11 -11.90
CA GLU A 183 26.17 -9.17 -10.98
C GLU A 183 25.02 -9.69 -10.12
N VAL A 184 24.08 -8.81 -9.75
CA VAL A 184 22.80 -9.18 -9.10
C VAL A 184 21.96 -10.12 -10.00
N TYR A 185 22.28 -10.21 -11.30
CA TYR A 185 21.53 -10.94 -12.29
C TYR A 185 22.17 -12.25 -12.78
N THR A 186 23.41 -12.57 -12.39
CA THR A 186 24.18 -13.69 -12.97
C THR A 186 24.28 -14.95 -12.09
N GLU A 187 23.85 -14.92 -10.83
CA GLU A 187 23.84 -16.10 -9.94
C GLU A 187 22.64 -17.05 -10.19
N THR A 188 22.57 -17.65 -11.39
CA THR A 188 21.42 -18.46 -11.83
C THR A 188 21.49 -19.95 -11.43
N GLY A 189 22.63 -20.45 -10.96
CA GLY A 189 22.90 -21.88 -10.80
C GLY A 189 22.35 -22.56 -9.53
N LYS A 190 21.65 -21.88 -8.61
CA LYS A 190 21.34 -22.43 -7.27
C LYS A 190 19.88 -22.73 -6.96
N TYR A 191 18.93 -22.56 -7.88
CA TYR A 191 17.52 -22.50 -7.49
C TYR A 191 16.62 -23.48 -8.24
N THR A 192 15.94 -24.34 -7.46
CA THR A 192 15.06 -25.42 -7.91
C THR A 192 13.92 -24.93 -8.80
N SER A 193 13.72 -25.67 -9.89
CA SER A 193 12.80 -25.42 -11.00
C SER A 193 11.34 -25.71 -10.63
N TYR A 194 10.44 -24.77 -10.93
CA TYR A 194 9.02 -25.06 -11.12
C TYR A 194 8.56 -24.38 -12.39
N ASN A 195 7.72 -25.08 -13.16
CA ASN A 195 7.16 -24.59 -14.40
C ASN A 195 5.94 -23.71 -14.10
N LEU A 196 6.11 -22.38 -14.18
CA LEU A 196 5.04 -21.41 -13.95
C LEU A 196 3.94 -21.44 -15.04
N HIS A 197 4.19 -21.98 -16.24
CA HIS A 197 3.14 -22.23 -17.23
C HIS A 197 2.08 -23.18 -16.65
N ASP A 198 2.49 -24.20 -15.90
CA ASP A 198 1.57 -25.06 -15.15
C ASP A 198 0.89 -24.34 -13.97
N LEU A 199 1.55 -23.34 -13.36
CA LEU A 199 0.96 -22.52 -12.30
C LEU A 199 -0.16 -21.61 -12.82
N ILE A 200 0.04 -21.00 -13.99
CA ILE A 200 -0.88 -20.07 -14.64
C ILE A 200 -2.06 -20.82 -15.29
N HIS A 201 -1.79 -21.95 -15.95
CA HIS A 201 -2.76 -22.69 -16.77
C HIS A 201 -3.36 -23.95 -16.12
N ARG A 202 -2.65 -24.68 -15.26
CA ARG A 202 -3.13 -25.97 -14.69
C ARG A 202 -3.54 -25.91 -13.23
N SER A 203 -3.02 -24.96 -12.48
CA SER A 203 -3.53 -24.65 -11.14
C SER A 203 -4.24 -23.30 -11.21
N ASN A 204 -5.28 -23.08 -10.41
CA ASN A 204 -5.94 -21.76 -10.32
C ASN A 204 -5.03 -20.68 -9.68
N GLY A 205 -3.77 -20.53 -10.11
CA GLY A 205 -2.73 -19.74 -9.46
C GLY A 205 -2.27 -20.31 -8.11
N ARG A 206 -2.47 -21.61 -7.85
CA ARG A 206 -2.39 -22.20 -6.49
C ARG A 206 -1.21 -23.14 -6.23
N ARG A 207 -0.28 -23.36 -7.18
CA ARG A 207 0.96 -24.12 -6.94
C ARG A 207 2.10 -23.20 -6.50
N PHE A 208 2.36 -23.21 -5.21
CA PHE A 208 3.33 -22.34 -4.56
C PHE A 208 4.79 -22.72 -4.85
N CYS A 209 5.65 -21.70 -4.94
CA CYS A 209 7.10 -21.84 -4.88
C CYS A 209 7.50 -22.75 -3.71
N ARG A 210 8.32 -23.77 -3.95
CA ARG A 210 9.01 -24.52 -2.89
C ARG A 210 10.42 -23.95 -2.79
N SER A 211 10.61 -22.98 -1.89
CA SER A 211 11.87 -22.30 -1.58
C SER A 211 11.87 -21.94 -0.08
N PRO A 212 13.04 -21.83 0.58
CA PRO A 212 13.20 -22.16 1.99
C PRO A 212 12.97 -20.90 2.81
N PHE A 213 11.72 -20.64 3.20
CA PHE A 213 11.57 -19.83 4.41
C PHE A 213 12.41 -20.48 5.52
N PRO A 214 13.11 -19.68 6.34
CA PRO A 214 13.90 -20.22 7.44
C PRO A 214 13.07 -21.23 8.26
N PHE A 215 13.73 -22.30 8.71
CA PHE A 215 13.07 -23.28 9.59
C PHE A 215 12.38 -22.56 10.75
N GLY A 216 11.09 -22.81 10.96
CA GLY A 216 10.31 -22.25 12.07
C GLY A 216 9.14 -21.33 11.68
N ILE A 217 9.05 -20.84 10.43
CA ILE A 217 7.85 -20.08 10.01
C ILE A 217 6.68 -21.03 9.80
N ARG A 218 5.56 -20.76 10.49
CA ARG A 218 4.36 -21.61 10.43
C ARG A 218 3.74 -21.59 9.02
N LYS A 219 3.37 -22.78 8.51
CA LYS A 219 2.86 -22.99 7.14
C LYS A 219 1.70 -22.06 6.74
N TRP A 220 0.75 -21.81 7.64
CA TRP A 220 -0.39 -20.94 7.35
C TRP A 220 0.04 -19.50 7.04
N ILE A 221 1.10 -18.99 7.66
CA ILE A 221 1.62 -17.63 7.40
C ILE A 221 2.16 -17.55 5.98
N ILE A 222 2.95 -18.56 5.58
CA ILE A 222 3.51 -18.69 4.24
C ILE A 222 2.39 -18.73 3.18
N GLU A 223 1.35 -19.54 3.43
CA GLU A 223 0.21 -19.65 2.52
C GLU A 223 -0.57 -18.33 2.39
N HIS A 224 -0.78 -17.61 3.49
CA HIS A 224 -1.46 -16.31 3.46
C HIS A 224 -0.61 -15.23 2.80
N HIS A 225 0.71 -15.22 2.99
CA HIS A 225 1.64 -14.35 2.27
C HIS A 225 1.57 -14.59 0.76
N ARG A 226 1.73 -15.84 0.31
CA ARG A 226 1.72 -16.16 -1.13
C ARG A 226 0.38 -15.87 -1.82
N LYS A 227 -0.73 -15.88 -1.07
CA LYS A 227 -2.06 -15.45 -1.53
C LYS A 227 -2.23 -13.92 -1.56
N GLY A 228 -1.20 -13.14 -1.20
CA GLY A 228 -1.25 -11.69 -1.09
C GLY A 228 -2.00 -11.14 0.12
N ARG A 229 -2.48 -12.01 1.03
CA ARG A 229 -3.28 -11.60 2.20
C ARG A 229 -2.44 -10.98 3.31
N PHE A 230 -1.17 -11.39 3.41
CA PHE A 230 -0.23 -10.84 4.38
C PHE A 230 0.74 -9.87 3.69
N PRO A 231 1.02 -8.70 4.27
CA PRO A 231 1.99 -7.75 3.74
C PRO A 231 3.43 -8.22 3.95
N ASN A 232 4.36 -7.58 3.25
CA ASN A 232 5.80 -7.84 3.43
C ASN A 232 6.25 -7.54 4.86
N PHE A 233 5.60 -6.58 5.53
CA PHE A 233 5.81 -6.24 6.94
C PHE A 233 5.78 -7.48 7.86
N ILE A 234 4.82 -8.40 7.68
CA ILE A 234 4.73 -9.62 8.50
C ILE A 234 5.94 -10.53 8.27
N MET A 235 6.31 -10.74 7.00
CA MET A 235 7.41 -11.64 6.66
C MET A 235 8.77 -11.06 7.06
N ASN A 236 8.97 -9.76 6.85
CA ASN A 236 10.19 -9.06 7.27
C ASN A 236 10.36 -9.09 8.80
N THR A 237 9.25 -8.93 9.55
CA THR A 237 9.26 -9.11 11.01
C THR A 237 9.69 -10.51 11.41
N LEU A 238 9.18 -11.57 10.75
CA LEU A 238 9.48 -12.95 11.12
C LEU A 238 10.92 -13.36 10.77
N ILE A 239 11.37 -13.01 9.56
CA ILE A 239 12.65 -13.45 8.96
C ILE A 239 13.80 -12.57 9.45
N HIS A 240 13.64 -11.25 9.35
CA HIS A 240 14.72 -10.28 9.51
C HIS A 240 14.71 -9.58 10.87
N LYS A 241 13.63 -9.73 11.64
CA LYS A 241 13.37 -8.94 12.86
C LYS A 241 13.49 -7.44 12.59
N ARG A 242 13.18 -7.00 11.36
CA ARG A 242 13.38 -5.63 10.89
C ARG A 242 12.24 -5.17 9.99
N ASN A 243 11.83 -3.92 10.12
CA ASN A 243 10.94 -3.24 9.17
C ASN A 243 11.47 -1.85 8.81
N ILE A 244 11.33 -1.47 7.55
CA ILE A 244 11.62 -0.11 7.08
C ILE A 244 10.27 0.55 6.81
N LEU A 245 9.97 1.60 7.57
CA LEU A 245 8.71 2.32 7.47
C LEU A 245 8.84 3.40 6.40
N MET A 246 7.91 3.40 5.44
CA MET A 246 8.02 4.24 4.25
C MET A 246 7.48 5.64 4.55
N CYS A 247 8.36 6.65 4.53
CA CYS A 247 8.01 8.07 4.69
C CYS A 247 6.81 8.45 3.80
N GLN A 248 5.79 9.09 4.35
CA GLN A 248 4.59 9.46 3.60
C GLN A 248 4.78 10.80 2.87
N LEU A 249 3.75 11.25 2.16
CA LEU A 249 3.64 12.66 1.83
C LEU A 249 3.37 13.38 3.16
N GLU A 250 4.41 13.85 3.82
CA GLU A 250 4.35 14.53 5.12
C GLU A 250 5.52 15.51 5.26
N GLY A 251 5.38 16.49 6.16
CA GLY A 251 6.44 17.43 6.48
C GLY A 251 7.63 16.77 7.17
N THR A 252 8.81 17.36 7.04
CA THR A 252 10.05 16.86 7.65
C THR A 252 10.30 17.40 9.07
N TYR A 253 9.52 18.38 9.51
CA TYR A 253 9.66 19.05 10.80
C TYR A 253 8.95 18.31 11.94
N GLU A 254 7.85 17.64 11.64
CA GLU A 254 7.10 16.79 12.55
C GLU A 254 7.79 15.43 12.76
N THR A 255 7.38 14.71 13.80
CA THR A 255 7.78 13.31 13.96
C THR A 255 7.15 12.45 12.85
N SER A 256 7.48 11.17 12.81
CA SER A 256 6.95 10.28 11.79
C SER A 256 5.44 10.09 11.99
N SER A 257 4.65 10.15 10.91
CA SER A 257 3.23 9.77 11.01
C SER A 257 3.04 8.29 11.35
N HIS A 258 4.09 7.48 11.36
CA HIS A 258 4.04 6.12 11.89
C HIS A 258 4.00 6.05 13.41
N ASP A 259 4.32 7.12 14.13
CA ASP A 259 4.24 7.14 15.60
C ASP A 259 2.80 6.86 16.08
N CYS A 260 1.79 7.43 15.41
CA CYS A 260 0.38 7.23 15.77
C CYS A 260 -0.07 5.76 15.73
N SER A 261 0.60 4.90 14.97
CA SER A 261 0.24 3.48 14.82
C SER A 261 1.24 2.53 15.50
N LEU A 262 2.15 3.07 16.32
CA LEU A 262 3.14 2.28 17.07
C LEU A 262 2.49 1.18 17.92
N SER A 263 1.47 1.53 18.72
CA SER A 263 0.82 0.55 19.62
C SER A 263 0.20 -0.64 18.85
N ILE A 264 -0.33 -0.39 17.64
CA ILE A 264 -0.86 -1.44 16.76
C ILE A 264 0.29 -2.34 16.28
N ARG A 265 1.42 -1.76 15.89
CA ARG A 265 2.61 -2.52 15.46
C ARG A 265 3.19 -3.36 16.59
N GLU A 266 3.26 -2.82 17.81
CA GLU A 266 3.72 -3.56 18.99
C GLU A 266 2.84 -4.78 19.28
N VAL A 267 1.51 -4.68 19.08
CA VAL A 267 0.63 -5.84 19.15
C VAL A 267 0.94 -6.86 18.04
N ILE A 268 1.17 -6.41 16.81
CA ILE A 268 1.57 -7.30 15.72
C ILE A 268 2.90 -8.01 16.05
N TYR A 269 3.89 -7.29 16.61
CA TYR A 269 5.16 -7.87 17.03
C TYR A 269 4.98 -8.93 18.13
N ALA A 270 4.15 -8.64 19.14
CA ALA A 270 3.84 -9.61 20.18
C ALA A 270 3.23 -10.89 19.62
N LEU A 271 2.32 -10.78 18.64
CA LEU A 271 1.67 -11.92 17.99
C LEU A 271 2.61 -12.74 17.09
N LEU A 272 3.64 -12.10 16.51
CA LEU A 272 4.55 -12.76 15.57
C LEU A 272 5.80 -13.33 16.24
N VAL A 273 6.38 -12.62 17.20
CA VAL A 273 7.71 -12.94 17.77
C VAL A 273 7.75 -12.91 19.31
N GLY A 274 6.61 -12.68 19.97
CA GLY A 274 6.53 -12.56 21.42
C GLY A 274 6.93 -11.18 21.96
N THR A 275 6.91 -11.04 23.28
CA THR A 275 7.21 -9.78 24.00
C THR A 275 8.69 -9.56 24.28
N GLU A 276 9.48 -10.64 24.26
CA GLU A 276 10.91 -10.59 24.61
C GLU A 276 11.79 -10.20 23.42
N THR A 277 11.36 -10.55 22.20
CA THR A 277 12.10 -10.29 20.97
C THR A 277 12.04 -8.81 20.60
N SER A 278 13.20 -8.19 20.42
CA SER A 278 13.32 -6.84 19.87
C SER A 278 13.21 -6.87 18.34
N ILE A 279 12.49 -5.93 17.78
CA ILE A 279 12.35 -5.66 16.35
C ILE A 279 13.00 -4.32 16.03
N THR A 280 13.80 -4.28 14.98
CA THR A 280 14.43 -3.06 14.49
C THR A 280 13.50 -2.36 13.49
N GLU A 281 13.00 -1.18 13.84
CA GLU A 281 12.30 -0.29 12.90
C GLU A 281 13.26 0.78 12.36
N TYR A 282 13.25 0.98 11.06
CA TYR A 282 13.88 2.14 10.44
C TYR A 282 12.79 3.11 10.02
N ASP A 283 12.85 4.33 10.53
CA ASP A 283 11.84 5.35 10.29
C ASP A 283 12.48 6.74 10.26
N ARG A 284 11.77 7.73 9.72
CA ARG A 284 12.23 9.10 9.66
C ARG A 284 12.30 9.71 11.06
N GLN A 285 13.41 10.38 11.35
CA GLN A 285 13.56 11.28 12.48
C GLN A 285 14.32 12.52 12.01
N LYS A 286 13.73 13.71 12.18
CA LYS A 286 14.35 15.00 11.82
C LYS A 286 14.94 15.04 10.39
N GLY A 287 14.19 14.51 9.42
CA GLY A 287 14.62 14.48 8.00
C GLY A 287 15.72 13.46 7.69
N SER A 288 15.96 12.48 8.56
CA SER A 288 16.95 11.43 8.34
C SER A 288 16.39 10.06 8.69
N LEU A 289 16.89 9.00 8.05
CA LEU A 289 16.51 7.65 8.42
C LEU A 289 17.23 7.23 9.71
N SER A 290 16.45 6.88 10.73
CA SER A 290 16.93 6.50 12.05
C SER A 290 16.45 5.10 12.44
N MET A 291 17.21 4.46 13.32
CA MET A 291 16.93 3.11 13.80
C MET A 291 16.29 3.16 15.19
N PHE A 292 15.23 2.39 15.38
CA PHE A 292 14.48 2.27 16.61
C PHE A 292 14.33 0.79 17.01
N PHE A 293 14.46 0.49 18.29
CA PHE A 293 14.20 -0.84 18.83
C PHE A 293 12.81 -0.89 19.45
N ARG A 294 11.98 -1.80 18.96
CA ARG A 294 10.59 -1.99 19.43
C ARG A 294 10.43 -3.40 19.99
N LYS A 295 9.53 -3.56 20.96
CA LYS A 295 9.17 -4.88 21.50
C LYS A 295 7.69 -5.16 21.26
N GLY A 296 7.34 -6.44 21.28
CA GLY A 296 5.95 -6.83 21.32
C GLY A 296 5.28 -6.39 22.62
N VAL A 297 4.13 -5.73 22.53
CA VAL A 297 3.30 -5.38 23.69
C VAL A 297 1.90 -5.92 23.48
N ILE A 298 1.41 -6.70 24.43
CA ILE A 298 0.03 -7.17 24.42
C ILE A 298 -0.52 -7.31 25.84
N SER A 299 -1.59 -6.56 26.12
CA SER A 299 -2.21 -6.51 27.45
C SER A 299 -3.16 -7.68 27.75
N THR A 300 -3.23 -8.70 26.87
CA THR A 300 -4.04 -9.91 27.13
C THR A 300 -3.22 -10.91 27.93
N THR A 301 -2.98 -10.57 29.20
CA THR A 301 -2.25 -11.39 30.17
C THR A 301 -2.83 -12.81 30.20
N GLY A 302 -2.06 -13.78 29.67
CA GLY A 302 -2.36 -15.21 29.77
C GLY A 302 -2.86 -15.93 28.51
N VAL A 303 -3.23 -15.24 27.42
CA VAL A 303 -3.88 -15.91 26.26
C VAL A 303 -2.92 -16.31 25.14
N LEU A 304 -1.72 -15.72 25.05
CA LEU A 304 -0.94 -15.77 23.81
C LEU A 304 0.33 -16.60 23.83
N LYS A 305 0.76 -17.12 24.99
CA LYS A 305 2.04 -17.84 25.04
C LYS A 305 2.02 -19.13 24.21
N ASP A 306 0.86 -19.76 24.01
CA ASP A 306 0.79 -21.06 23.32
C ASP A 306 -0.38 -21.22 22.32
N LEU A 307 -1.25 -20.22 22.14
CA LEU A 307 -2.38 -20.33 21.21
C LEU A 307 -2.00 -19.98 19.77
N PHE A 308 -2.22 -20.94 18.87
CA PHE A 308 -2.15 -20.74 17.44
C PHE A 308 -3.27 -19.77 16.99
N ILE A 309 -2.92 -18.64 16.36
CA ILE A 309 -3.89 -17.62 15.93
C ILE A 309 -5.09 -18.22 15.15
N PRO A 310 -4.88 -19.19 14.23
CA PRO A 310 -6.00 -19.85 13.57
C PRO A 310 -7.01 -20.52 14.51
N ASP A 311 -6.56 -21.07 15.63
CA ASP A 311 -7.40 -21.81 16.58
C ASP A 311 -8.12 -20.88 17.57
N MET A 312 -7.79 -19.59 17.59
CA MET A 312 -8.46 -18.61 18.44
C MET A 312 -9.92 -18.40 18.01
N SER A 313 -10.82 -18.36 19.00
CA SER A 313 -12.22 -18.03 18.76
C SER A 313 -12.38 -16.60 18.21
N PRO A 314 -13.45 -16.33 17.42
CA PRO A 314 -13.72 -14.98 16.92
C PRO A 314 -13.80 -13.92 18.03
N ALA A 315 -14.30 -14.28 19.22
CA ALA A 315 -14.39 -13.37 20.36
C ALA A 315 -13.01 -12.94 20.89
N VAL A 316 -12.05 -13.87 20.94
CA VAL A 316 -10.66 -13.56 21.34
C VAL A 316 -10.00 -12.66 20.30
N LYS A 317 -10.16 -12.97 19.00
CA LYS A 317 -9.63 -12.15 17.90
C LYS A 317 -10.20 -10.73 17.93
N ILE A 318 -11.51 -10.56 18.15
CA ILE A 318 -12.14 -9.24 18.32
C ILE A 318 -11.60 -8.53 19.58
N LYS A 319 -11.43 -9.24 20.70
CA LYS A 319 -10.86 -8.66 21.92
C LYS A 319 -9.45 -8.12 21.69
N ILE A 320 -8.58 -8.88 21.01
CA ILE A 320 -7.23 -8.42 20.64
C ILE A 320 -7.33 -7.15 19.77
N MET A 321 -8.21 -7.15 18.77
CA MET A 321 -8.41 -6.00 17.88
C MET A 321 -8.88 -4.74 18.64
N SER A 322 -9.87 -4.90 19.51
CA SER A 322 -10.38 -3.83 20.38
C SER A 322 -9.32 -3.29 21.33
N THR A 323 -8.52 -4.17 21.95
CA THR A 323 -7.42 -3.75 22.83
C THR A 323 -6.34 -2.99 22.05
N ALA A 324 -5.94 -3.47 20.87
CA ALA A 324 -4.93 -2.81 20.03
C ALA A 324 -5.36 -1.43 19.54
N LEU A 325 -6.65 -1.25 19.26
CA LEU A 325 -7.22 0.04 18.85
C LEU A 325 -7.70 0.89 20.04
N CYS A 326 -7.42 0.46 21.28
CA CYS A 326 -7.94 1.06 22.51
C CYS A 326 -9.46 1.29 22.51
N CYS A 327 -10.20 0.66 21.60
CA CYS A 327 -11.61 0.92 21.35
C CYS A 327 -12.40 -0.12 22.14
N PRO A 328 -13.20 0.28 23.15
CA PRO A 328 -14.04 -0.65 23.90
C PRO A 328 -14.82 -1.53 22.93
N VAL A 329 -15.06 -2.80 23.26
CA VAL A 329 -15.95 -3.64 22.46
C VAL A 329 -17.30 -2.92 22.41
N PRO A 330 -17.72 -2.37 21.26
CA PRO A 330 -18.87 -1.48 21.26
C PRO A 330 -20.12 -2.30 21.61
N SER A 331 -21.15 -1.66 22.17
CA SER A 331 -22.37 -2.36 22.57
C SER A 331 -22.84 -3.28 21.43
N ARG A 332 -23.14 -4.56 21.74
CA ARG A 332 -23.43 -5.59 20.72
C ARG A 332 -24.49 -5.12 19.72
N LYS A 333 -25.44 -4.28 20.15
CA LYS A 333 -26.52 -3.74 19.33
C LYS A 333 -26.01 -2.68 18.34
N THR A 334 -25.32 -1.64 18.80
CA THR A 334 -24.79 -0.56 17.94
C THR A 334 -23.74 -1.11 16.98
N PHE A 335 -22.82 -1.94 17.48
CA PHE A 335 -21.77 -2.57 16.68
C PHE A 335 -22.35 -3.39 15.53
N ARG A 336 -23.31 -4.29 15.81
CA ARG A 336 -23.98 -5.10 14.77
C ARG A 336 -24.74 -4.24 13.77
N SER A 337 -25.36 -3.14 14.23
CA SER A 337 -26.14 -2.27 13.36
C SER A 337 -25.31 -1.51 12.31
N LEU A 338 -24.01 -1.31 12.54
CA LEU A 338 -23.13 -0.59 11.60
C LEU A 338 -22.76 -1.46 10.39
N GLY A 339 -22.59 -2.77 10.61
CA GLY A 339 -22.36 -3.78 9.57
C GLY A 339 -21.07 -3.63 8.76
N GLY A 340 -20.54 -4.76 8.30
CA GLY A 340 -19.42 -4.86 7.36
C GLY A 340 -18.20 -4.00 7.67
N GLN A 341 -17.57 -3.44 6.64
CA GLN A 341 -16.33 -2.65 6.80
C GLN A 341 -16.47 -1.39 7.65
N THR A 342 -17.70 -0.93 7.93
CA THR A 342 -17.98 0.24 8.79
C THR A 342 -17.47 0.04 10.21
N GLN A 343 -17.56 -1.19 10.72
CA GLN A 343 -17.15 -1.52 12.09
C GLN A 343 -15.66 -1.26 12.31
N LEU A 344 -14.82 -1.88 11.48
CA LEU A 344 -13.37 -1.71 11.56
C LEU A 344 -12.97 -0.26 11.25
N TYR A 345 -13.60 0.37 10.25
CA TYR A 345 -13.34 1.76 9.91
C TYR A 345 -13.55 2.70 11.10
N LEU A 346 -14.68 2.60 11.79
CA LEU A 346 -14.96 3.45 12.95
C LEU A 346 -14.04 3.17 14.13
N MET A 347 -13.68 1.91 14.39
CA MET A 347 -12.70 1.59 15.43
C MET A 347 -11.34 2.25 15.16
N ILE A 348 -10.90 2.26 13.88
CA ILE A 348 -9.67 2.93 13.45
C ILE A 348 -9.80 4.45 13.60
N THR A 349 -10.94 5.04 13.19
CA THR A 349 -11.20 6.48 13.36
C THR A 349 -11.20 6.88 14.84
N THR A 350 -11.86 6.12 15.72
CA THR A 350 -11.83 6.35 17.17
C THR A 350 -10.41 6.28 17.71
N TYR A 351 -9.64 5.26 17.33
CA TYR A 351 -8.24 5.13 17.75
C TYR A 351 -7.43 6.36 17.34
N TRP A 352 -7.47 6.73 16.05
CA TRP A 352 -6.76 7.87 15.50
C TRP A 352 -7.06 9.17 16.25
N THR A 353 -8.33 9.44 16.59
CA THR A 353 -8.70 10.65 17.34
C THR A 353 -8.06 10.80 18.71
N ARG A 354 -7.58 9.70 19.30
CA ARG A 354 -6.96 9.69 20.64
C ARG A 354 -5.44 9.71 20.62
N VAL A 355 -4.84 9.27 19.52
CA VAL A 355 -3.37 9.10 19.40
C VAL A 355 -2.74 10.08 18.42
N ALA A 356 -3.54 10.82 17.66
CA ALA A 356 -3.03 11.80 16.71
C ALA A 356 -2.29 12.91 17.46
N GLU A 357 -1.05 13.16 17.04
CA GLU A 357 -0.19 14.21 17.57
C GLU A 357 0.37 15.03 16.41
N PRO A 358 0.14 16.36 16.33
CA PRO A 358 -0.71 17.15 17.23
C PRO A 358 -2.17 16.73 17.21
N SER A 359 -2.89 17.03 18.29
CA SER A 359 -4.32 16.73 18.41
C SER A 359 -5.12 17.25 17.22
N ILE A 360 -6.08 16.46 16.73
CA ILE A 360 -6.93 16.81 15.60
C ILE A 360 -8.26 17.40 16.06
N ASN A 361 -8.79 18.36 15.32
CA ASN A 361 -10.11 18.93 15.56
C ASN A 361 -11.24 18.09 14.91
N ILE A 362 -12.49 18.48 15.17
CA ILE A 362 -13.69 17.81 14.66
C ILE A 362 -13.77 17.78 13.13
N ASN A 363 -13.24 18.77 12.42
CA ASN A 363 -13.37 18.85 10.98
C ASN A 363 -12.53 17.80 10.25
N PHE A 364 -11.42 17.34 10.85
CA PHE A 364 -10.70 16.15 10.36
C PHE A 364 -11.58 14.91 10.40
N VAL A 365 -12.26 14.69 11.53
CA VAL A 365 -13.16 13.55 11.73
C VAL A 365 -14.33 13.63 10.77
N LYS A 366 -15.01 14.77 10.69
CA LYS A 366 -16.11 15.01 9.74
C LYS A 366 -15.67 14.71 8.30
N SER A 367 -14.48 15.13 7.90
CA SER A 367 -13.93 14.89 6.55
C SER A 367 -13.81 13.40 6.22
N VAL A 368 -13.25 12.60 7.12
CA VAL A 368 -13.09 11.16 6.89
C VAL A 368 -14.43 10.43 6.94
N LEU A 369 -15.36 10.82 7.83
CA LEU A 369 -16.70 10.22 7.88
C LEU A 369 -17.50 10.51 6.60
N ILE A 370 -17.48 11.76 6.13
CA ILE A 370 -18.13 12.14 4.87
C ILE A 370 -17.50 11.34 3.73
N GLY A 371 -16.17 11.34 3.60
CA GLY A 371 -15.47 10.56 2.56
C GLY A 371 -15.89 9.09 2.54
N TYR A 372 -15.94 8.43 3.70
CA TYR A 372 -16.43 7.06 3.82
C TYR A 372 -17.86 6.90 3.31
N ILE A 373 -18.79 7.74 3.77
CA ILE A 373 -20.20 7.64 3.37
C ILE A 373 -20.35 7.80 1.86
N LEU A 374 -19.61 8.74 1.27
CA LEU A 374 -19.69 9.00 -0.17
C LEU A 374 -19.14 7.84 -1.00
N PHE A 375 -17.94 7.36 -0.66
CA PHE A 375 -17.23 6.38 -1.47
C PHE A 375 -17.66 4.94 -1.18
N SER A 376 -18.09 4.63 0.05
CA SER A 376 -18.47 3.28 0.49
C SER A 376 -19.98 3.06 0.53
N VAL A 377 -20.72 3.90 1.25
CA VAL A 377 -22.14 3.67 1.53
C VAL A 377 -22.99 4.03 0.31
N LEU A 378 -22.81 5.24 -0.18
CA LEU A 378 -23.60 5.75 -1.29
C LEU A 378 -23.21 5.15 -2.64
N ARG A 379 -21.93 4.87 -2.89
CA ARG A 379 -21.52 4.22 -4.15
C ARG A 379 -22.14 2.82 -4.33
N ARG A 380 -22.47 2.13 -3.23
CA ARG A 380 -23.20 0.84 -3.25
C ARG A 380 -24.70 1.01 -3.51
N GLU A 381 -25.26 2.16 -3.15
CA GLU A 381 -26.70 2.46 -3.25
C GLU A 381 -27.08 3.28 -4.52
N LEU A 382 -26.12 3.85 -5.25
CA LEU A 382 -26.38 4.80 -6.34
C LEU A 382 -26.09 4.21 -7.73
N GLN A 383 -27.12 4.21 -8.58
CA GLN A 383 -26.96 4.13 -10.04
C GLN A 383 -26.20 5.37 -10.57
N PRO A 384 -25.41 5.26 -11.66
CA PRO A 384 -24.78 6.41 -12.30
C PRO A 384 -25.84 7.46 -12.67
N GLY A 385 -25.73 8.68 -12.12
CA GLY A 385 -26.67 9.80 -12.39
C GLY A 385 -27.60 10.18 -11.24
N ALA A 386 -27.52 9.50 -10.10
CA ALA A 386 -28.32 9.87 -8.93
C ALA A 386 -28.03 11.30 -8.41
N LYS A 387 -29.08 11.99 -7.95
CA LYS A 387 -29.08 13.39 -7.47
C LYS A 387 -27.91 13.70 -6.50
N THR A 388 -27.56 12.74 -5.66
CA THR A 388 -26.47 12.83 -4.68
C THR A 388 -25.09 12.95 -5.34
N VAL A 389 -24.81 12.20 -6.41
CA VAL A 389 -23.52 12.30 -7.15
C VAL A 389 -23.37 13.69 -7.78
N ARG A 390 -24.44 14.22 -8.38
CA ARG A 390 -24.45 15.56 -9.00
C ARG A 390 -24.24 16.65 -7.95
N MET A 391 -24.90 16.54 -6.79
CA MET A 391 -24.75 17.45 -5.66
C MET A 391 -23.32 17.47 -5.09
N LEU A 392 -22.67 16.31 -5.01
CA LEU A 392 -21.30 16.19 -4.50
C LEU A 392 -20.26 16.68 -5.51
N LYS A 393 -20.45 16.42 -6.81
CA LYS A 393 -19.66 17.07 -7.85
C LYS A 393 -19.78 18.59 -7.76
N LYS A 394 -20.97 19.09 -7.46
CA LYS A 394 -21.22 20.52 -7.22
C LYS A 394 -20.45 21.03 -5.99
N LEU A 395 -20.56 20.36 -4.84
CA LEU A 395 -19.82 20.70 -3.62
C LEU A 395 -18.30 20.67 -3.85
N TYR A 396 -17.80 19.63 -4.54
CA TYR A 396 -16.39 19.51 -4.91
C TYR A 396 -15.94 20.65 -5.82
N SER A 397 -16.76 21.03 -6.82
CA SER A 397 -16.46 22.13 -7.72
C SER A 397 -16.50 23.49 -7.00
N GLU A 398 -17.49 23.74 -6.15
CA GLU A 398 -17.63 24.96 -5.36
C GLU A 398 -16.44 25.12 -4.41
N ALA A 399 -16.02 24.03 -3.76
CA ALA A 399 -14.84 23.99 -2.91
C ALA A 399 -13.52 24.23 -3.66
N ALA A 400 -13.35 23.62 -4.83
CA ALA A 400 -12.18 23.84 -5.69
C ALA A 400 -12.09 25.30 -6.15
N THR A 401 -13.24 25.92 -6.43
CA THR A 401 -13.33 27.33 -6.82
C THR A 401 -12.99 28.26 -5.64
N PHE A 402 -13.42 27.90 -4.42
CA PHE A 402 -13.15 28.67 -3.20
C PHE A 402 -11.67 28.58 -2.77
N ALA A 403 -11.08 27.37 -2.76
CA ALA A 403 -9.66 27.15 -2.47
C ALA A 403 -8.71 27.86 -3.46
N GLY A 404 -9.16 28.10 -4.70
CA GLY A 404 -8.41 28.86 -5.71
C GLY A 404 -8.46 30.38 -5.54
N ARG A 405 -9.40 30.92 -4.75
CA ARG A 405 -9.70 32.37 -4.68
C ARG A 405 -9.11 33.09 -3.47
N ASN A 406 -8.89 32.42 -2.33
CA ASN A 406 -8.32 33.03 -1.12
C ASN A 406 -7.71 31.95 -0.22
N ASN A 407 -6.42 32.08 0.16
CA ASN A 407 -6.00 32.37 1.54
C ASN A 407 -4.52 32.00 1.72
N LYS A 408 -3.69 32.98 2.05
CA LYS A 408 -2.31 32.79 2.50
C LYS A 408 -2.25 31.81 3.69
N THR A 409 -3.23 31.92 4.59
CA THR A 409 -3.43 31.06 5.76
C THR A 409 -3.72 29.59 5.41
N TYR A 410 -4.45 29.30 4.32
CA TYR A 410 -4.69 27.92 3.88
C TYR A 410 -3.37 27.25 3.48
N LYS A 411 -2.54 27.95 2.70
CA LYS A 411 -1.23 27.44 2.28
C LYS A 411 -0.30 27.18 3.46
N GLU A 412 -0.40 27.95 4.53
CA GLU A 412 0.37 27.78 5.77
C GLU A 412 -0.07 26.54 6.58
N HIS A 413 -1.35 26.14 6.53
CA HIS A 413 -1.85 24.95 7.25
C HIS A 413 -1.81 23.64 6.46
N ILE A 414 -1.54 23.68 5.15
CA ILE A 414 -1.46 22.46 4.31
C ILE A 414 -0.56 21.38 4.91
N PRO A 415 0.67 21.67 5.38
CA PRO A 415 1.56 20.65 5.93
C PRO A 415 0.94 19.87 7.10
N TYR A 416 0.30 20.59 8.04
CA TYR A 416 -0.37 19.98 9.19
C TYR A 416 -1.56 19.11 8.76
N ILE A 417 -2.36 19.58 7.79
CA ILE A 417 -3.52 18.81 7.28
C ILE A 417 -3.04 17.53 6.58
N ILE A 418 -1.98 17.63 5.76
CA ILE A 418 -1.35 16.48 5.10
C ILE A 418 -0.88 15.48 6.16
N TYR A 419 -0.15 15.97 7.17
CA TYR A 419 0.41 15.16 8.24
C TYR A 419 -0.66 14.43 9.07
N ALA A 420 -1.74 15.11 9.44
CA ALA A 420 -2.86 14.51 10.16
C ALA A 420 -3.51 13.37 9.35
N PHE A 421 -3.71 13.55 8.04
CA PHE A 421 -4.23 12.48 7.19
C PHE A 421 -3.21 11.36 6.95
N ALA A 422 -1.90 11.66 6.91
CA ALA A 422 -0.86 10.64 6.87
C ALA A 422 -0.90 9.75 8.13
N GLN A 423 -1.11 10.33 9.32
CA GLN A 423 -1.33 9.57 10.56
C GLN A 423 -2.56 8.65 10.44
N PHE A 424 -3.66 9.14 9.87
CA PHE A 424 -4.83 8.30 9.61
C PHE A 424 -4.51 7.14 8.65
N GLN A 425 -3.79 7.38 7.56
CA GLN A 425 -3.37 6.33 6.62
C GLN A 425 -2.52 5.25 7.32
N SER A 426 -1.63 5.68 8.21
CA SER A 426 -0.76 4.83 9.00
C SER A 426 -1.57 3.93 9.94
N CYS A 427 -2.52 4.51 10.69
CA CYS A 427 -3.47 3.76 11.52
C CYS A 427 -4.27 2.74 10.69
N LEU A 428 -4.82 3.16 9.55
CA LEU A 428 -5.59 2.32 8.65
C LEU A 428 -4.77 1.14 8.11
N LEU A 429 -3.51 1.37 7.75
CA LEU A 429 -2.62 0.34 7.22
C LEU A 429 -2.34 -0.74 8.26
N TYR A 430 -1.83 -0.37 9.44
CA TYR A 430 -1.43 -1.35 10.44
C TYR A 430 -2.62 -2.02 11.12
N ALA A 431 -3.76 -1.33 11.27
CA ALA A 431 -5.00 -1.97 11.71
C ALA A 431 -5.49 -3.02 10.69
N SER A 432 -5.34 -2.73 9.39
CA SER A 432 -5.66 -3.71 8.33
C SER A 432 -4.72 -4.92 8.38
N TYR A 433 -3.43 -4.69 8.65
CA TYR A 433 -2.45 -5.77 8.82
C TYR A 433 -2.75 -6.65 10.03
N LEU A 434 -3.09 -6.04 11.16
CA LEU A 434 -3.52 -6.76 12.37
C LEU A 434 -4.80 -7.56 12.10
N ASN A 435 -5.79 -6.95 11.45
CA ASN A 435 -7.03 -7.63 11.09
C ASN A 435 -6.75 -8.85 10.18
N SER A 436 -5.89 -8.71 9.16
CA SER A 436 -5.45 -9.84 8.33
C SER A 436 -4.77 -10.92 9.16
N LEU A 437 -3.82 -10.56 10.02
CA LEU A 437 -3.07 -11.50 10.86
C LEU A 437 -4.01 -12.33 11.76
N LEU A 438 -5.04 -11.68 12.31
CA LEU A 438 -6.07 -12.32 13.13
C LEU A 438 -7.12 -13.12 12.32
N GLN A 439 -6.89 -13.33 11.01
CA GLN A 439 -7.81 -13.98 10.08
C GLN A 439 -9.16 -13.26 9.93
N CYS A 440 -9.10 -11.93 9.85
CA CYS A 440 -10.22 -11.07 9.47
C CYS A 440 -11.45 -11.22 10.39
N PRO A 441 -11.31 -11.07 11.73
CA PRO A 441 -12.46 -11.08 12.64
C PRO A 441 -13.47 -9.97 12.33
N LEU A 442 -13.03 -8.90 11.66
CA LEU A 442 -13.85 -7.83 11.11
C LEU A 442 -13.68 -7.76 9.60
N GLU A 443 -14.70 -7.29 8.88
CA GLU A 443 -14.62 -7.10 7.43
C GLU A 443 -13.54 -6.07 7.07
N HIS A 444 -12.76 -6.34 6.04
CA HIS A 444 -11.69 -5.46 5.60
C HIS A 444 -12.20 -4.09 5.15
N VAL A 445 -11.49 -3.06 5.56
CA VAL A 445 -11.68 -1.71 5.04
C VAL A 445 -10.95 -1.60 3.71
N SER A 446 -11.70 -1.34 2.64
CA SER A 446 -11.13 -1.08 1.31
C SER A 446 -10.59 0.34 1.25
N PRO A 447 -9.27 0.58 1.14
CA PRO A 447 -8.73 1.95 1.18
C PRO A 447 -9.27 2.84 0.06
N ALA A 448 -9.49 2.28 -1.14
CA ALA A 448 -10.17 2.95 -2.27
C ALA A 448 -11.56 3.53 -1.94
N LEU A 449 -12.24 3.00 -0.92
CA LEU A 449 -13.59 3.41 -0.52
C LEU A 449 -13.60 4.33 0.71
N VAL A 450 -12.43 4.65 1.28
CA VAL A 450 -12.36 5.40 2.53
C VAL A 450 -11.32 6.51 2.55
N PHE A 451 -10.36 6.50 1.61
CA PHE A 451 -9.32 7.51 1.56
C PHE A 451 -9.11 8.05 0.14
N ASN A 452 -9.33 9.35 -0.04
CA ASN A 452 -8.90 10.12 -1.19
C ASN A 452 -8.30 11.42 -0.66
N GLY A 453 -6.96 11.55 -0.70
CA GLY A 453 -6.25 12.65 -0.03
C GLY A 453 -6.69 14.03 -0.53
N SER A 454 -6.85 14.21 -1.85
CA SER A 454 -7.30 15.47 -2.43
C SER A 454 -8.73 15.84 -2.03
N PHE A 455 -9.62 14.85 -1.95
CA PHE A 455 -10.98 15.06 -1.45
C PHE A 455 -10.98 15.43 0.03
N LEU A 456 -10.26 14.68 0.87
CA LEU A 456 -10.23 14.89 2.32
C LEU A 456 -9.65 16.26 2.68
N HIS A 457 -8.59 16.68 2.01
CA HIS A 457 -8.02 18.04 2.15
C HIS A 457 -9.05 19.13 1.85
N LYS A 458 -9.71 19.03 0.69
CA LYS A 458 -10.70 20.01 0.27
C LYS A 458 -11.90 20.01 1.20
N MET A 459 -12.34 18.84 1.66
CA MET A 459 -13.45 18.72 2.59
C MET A 459 -13.11 19.36 3.94
N PHE A 460 -11.92 19.11 4.48
CA PHE A 460 -11.47 19.75 5.72
C PHE A 460 -11.51 21.27 5.60
N TYR A 461 -11.03 21.79 4.48
CA TYR A 461 -11.04 23.23 4.21
C TYR A 461 -12.46 23.81 4.12
N ILE A 462 -13.37 23.14 3.39
CA ILE A 462 -14.79 23.51 3.34
C ILE A 462 -15.38 23.62 4.75
N LEU A 463 -15.12 22.62 5.58
CA LEU A 463 -15.67 22.53 6.93
C LEU A 463 -15.11 23.60 7.88
N ASN A 464 -13.92 24.13 7.61
CA ASN A 464 -13.35 25.24 8.38
C ASN A 464 -13.86 26.61 7.94
N GLU A 465 -14.15 26.80 6.64
CA GLU A 465 -14.42 28.14 6.08
C GLU A 465 -15.91 28.40 5.79
N MET A 466 -16.68 27.36 5.47
CA MET A 466 -18.10 27.52 5.16
C MET A 466 -18.94 27.45 6.43
N ASN A 467 -19.98 28.28 6.50
CA ASN A 467 -20.98 28.21 7.57
C ASN A 467 -21.59 26.79 7.62
N GLU A 468 -21.61 26.20 8.83
CA GLU A 468 -22.19 24.87 9.08
C GLU A 468 -23.61 24.73 8.53
N ASP A 469 -24.41 25.80 8.50
CA ASP A 469 -25.76 25.80 7.94
C ASP A 469 -25.79 25.58 6.43
N ILE A 470 -24.76 26.04 5.69
CA ILE A 470 -24.65 25.85 4.24
C ILE A 470 -24.22 24.42 3.94
N ILE A 471 -23.23 23.92 4.68
CA ILE A 471 -22.81 22.52 4.64
C ILE A 471 -23.99 21.63 5.02
N ALA A 472 -24.77 22.00 6.03
CA ALA A 472 -25.97 21.31 6.46
C ALA A 472 -27.06 21.32 5.41
N LYS A 473 -27.28 22.44 4.73
CA LYS A 473 -28.27 22.50 3.66
C LYS A 473 -27.90 21.58 2.48
N HIS A 474 -26.60 21.38 2.21
CA HIS A 474 -26.11 20.54 1.11
C HIS A 474 -25.91 19.07 1.51
N LEU A 475 -25.45 18.77 2.72
CA LEU A 475 -25.24 17.40 3.21
C LEU A 475 -26.43 16.84 3.99
N TYR A 476 -27.17 17.70 4.71
CA TYR A 476 -28.25 17.37 5.66
C TYR A 476 -29.65 17.76 5.14
N GLY A 477 -29.76 18.31 3.92
CA GLY A 477 -31.03 18.67 3.28
C GLY A 477 -31.91 17.47 2.92
N SER A 478 -32.99 17.27 3.69
CA SER A 478 -34.16 16.38 3.49
C SER A 478 -33.87 14.91 3.13
N ARG A 479 -33.94 14.03 4.15
CA ARG A 479 -33.98 12.55 4.05
C ARG A 479 -32.87 11.89 3.24
N CYS A 480 -31.66 12.48 3.23
CA CYS A 480 -30.52 11.84 2.62
C CYS A 480 -29.97 10.75 3.56
N ASN A 481 -29.79 9.51 3.07
CA ASN A 481 -29.12 8.43 3.81
C ASN A 481 -27.77 8.87 4.40
N VAL A 482 -27.10 9.86 3.78
CA VAL A 482 -25.87 10.48 4.27
C VAL A 482 -25.99 10.99 5.69
N PHE A 483 -27.05 11.76 6.01
CA PHE A 483 -27.20 12.38 7.32
C PHE A 483 -27.45 11.34 8.41
N VAL A 484 -28.28 10.34 8.10
CA VAL A 484 -28.57 9.24 9.03
C VAL A 484 -27.30 8.46 9.35
N TRP A 485 -26.53 8.10 8.32
CA TRP A 485 -25.25 7.41 8.49
C TRP A 485 -24.23 8.26 9.22
N PHE A 486 -24.11 9.53 8.87
CA PHE A 486 -23.18 10.46 9.50
C PHE A 486 -23.46 10.61 11.00
N ASN A 487 -24.70 10.88 11.40
CA ASN A 487 -25.05 11.01 12.82
C ASN A 487 -24.84 9.70 13.58
N LYS A 488 -25.18 8.56 12.97
CA LYS A 488 -24.95 7.24 13.58
C LYS A 488 -23.47 6.96 13.79
N MET A 489 -22.63 7.31 12.82
CA MET A 489 -21.17 7.17 12.91
C MET A 489 -20.58 8.13 13.93
N LEU A 490 -21.02 9.39 13.96
CA LEU A 490 -20.56 10.39 14.91
C LEU A 490 -20.95 10.03 16.34
N GLN A 491 -22.19 9.60 16.56
CA GLN A 491 -22.66 9.10 17.86
C GLN A 491 -21.81 7.92 18.34
N PHE A 492 -21.48 6.98 17.44
CA PHE A 492 -20.58 5.87 17.79
C PHE A 492 -19.22 6.38 18.29
N LEU A 493 -18.64 7.39 17.64
CA LEU A 493 -17.37 7.95 18.09
C LEU A 493 -17.53 8.57 19.50
N GLN A 494 -18.58 9.36 19.71
CA GLN A 494 -18.87 10.00 21.01
C GLN A 494 -19.07 8.99 22.13
N ASP A 495 -19.87 7.95 21.89
CA ASP A 495 -20.11 6.85 22.84
C ASP A 495 -18.81 6.13 23.23
N ASN A 496 -17.81 6.17 22.35
CA ASN A 496 -16.49 5.60 22.58
C ASN A 496 -15.48 6.69 22.92
N GLY A 497 -15.86 7.71 23.67
CA GLY A 497 -14.93 8.66 24.30
C GLY A 497 -14.22 9.58 23.31
N TYR A 498 -14.74 9.75 22.09
CA TYR A 498 -14.36 10.88 21.26
C TYR A 498 -15.06 12.13 21.83
N ILE A 499 -14.29 13.00 22.48
CA ILE A 499 -14.79 14.26 22.99
C ILE A 499 -14.72 15.26 21.84
N ILE A 500 -15.87 15.78 21.43
CA ILE A 500 -15.91 16.98 20.60
C ILE A 500 -15.45 18.11 21.54
N ASN A 501 -14.17 18.45 21.51
CA ASN A 501 -13.72 19.70 22.09
C ASN A 501 -14.28 20.81 21.18
N GLY A 502 -15.51 21.21 21.49
CA GLY A 502 -16.13 22.43 21.01
C GLY A 502 -16.03 23.44 22.14
N GLU A 503 -14.91 24.17 22.15
CA GLU A 503 -14.80 25.61 22.39
C GLU A 503 -13.36 26.04 22.09
#